data_AF-A0A532V2U6-F1
#
_entry.id   AF-A0A532V2U6-F1
#
_cell.length_a   1.000
_cell.length_b   1.000
_cell.length_c   1.000
_cell.angle_alpha   90.00
_cell.angle_beta   90.00
_cell.angle_gamma   90.00
#
_symmetry.space_group_name_H-M   'P 1'
#
loop_
_entity.id
_entity.type
_entity.pdbx_description
1 polymer ?
#
loop_
_entity_poly.entity_id
_entity_poly.type
_entity_poly.pdbx_seq_one_letter_code
_entity_poly.pdbx_strand_id
1 'polypeptide(L)'
;MAKQEEAPITIRIGEETYGFRVPGHAEIKFYYDTGSESLYEASRNLVMTCALEKQAIKKLIDAKPALVPQIAVNLMRVAGTGLEVKLENFPKPAAGN
;
A
#
# COMPACT_ATOMS: atom_id res chain seq x y z
N MET A 1 8.45 27.48 1.14
CA MET A 1 7.90 26.25 0.53
C MET A 1 6.81 25.75 1.46
N ALA A 2 5.55 25.88 1.08
CA ALA A 2 4.44 25.33 1.86
C ALA A 2 4.59 23.80 1.85
N LYS A 3 4.69 23.18 3.04
CA LYS A 3 4.44 21.75 3.18
C LYS A 3 3.01 21.54 2.67
N GLN A 4 2.86 21.01 1.46
CA GLN A 4 1.61 20.32 1.13
C GLN A 4 1.55 19.17 2.13
N GLU A 5 0.73 19.34 3.18
CA GLU A 5 0.25 18.21 3.96
C GLU A 5 -0.54 17.34 2.99
N GLU A 6 0.14 16.42 2.31
CA GLU A 6 -0.51 15.40 1.52
C GLU A 6 -1.39 14.60 2.48
N ALA A 7 -2.70 14.66 2.24
CA ALA A 7 -3.67 13.94 3.05
C ALA A 7 -3.31 12.44 3.07
N PRO A 8 -3.36 11.79 4.24
CA PRO A 8 -2.95 10.40 4.36
C PRO A 8 -3.83 9.47 3.53
N ILE A 9 -3.21 8.50 2.87
CA ILE A 9 -3.90 7.44 2.14
C ILE A 9 -4.57 6.53 3.17
N THR A 10 -5.88 6.36 3.05
CA THR A 10 -6.64 5.49 3.94
C THR A 10 -7.07 4.23 3.20
N ILE A 11 -6.69 3.06 3.71
CA ILE A 11 -7.05 1.76 3.15
C ILE A 11 -7.92 1.00 4.16
N ARG A 12 -9.10 0.57 3.72
CA ARG A 12 -10.01 -0.25 4.52
C ARG A 12 -9.87 -1.72 4.16
N ILE A 13 -9.83 -2.60 5.17
CA ILE A 13 -9.73 -4.05 5.01
C ILE A 13 -10.73 -4.69 5.97
N GLY A 14 -11.90 -5.06 5.45
CA GLY A 14 -13.03 -5.44 6.30
C GLY A 14 -13.48 -4.25 7.14
N GLU A 15 -13.55 -4.42 8.46
CA GLU A 15 -13.94 -3.37 9.41
C GLU A 15 -12.77 -2.49 9.87
N GLU A 16 -11.53 -2.89 9.55
CA GLU A 16 -10.33 -2.18 9.97
C GLU A 16 -9.92 -1.12 8.95
N THR A 17 -9.42 0.01 9.45
CA THR A 17 -8.93 1.13 8.64
C THR A 17 -7.46 1.37 8.95
N TYR A 18 -6.63 1.45 7.91
CA TYR A 18 -5.19 1.65 8.01
C TYR A 18 -4.78 2.93 7.27
N GLY A 19 -4.08 3.82 7.96
CA GLY A 19 -3.54 5.05 7.39
C GLY A 19 -2.10 4.88 6.91
N PHE A 20 -1.79 5.50 5.77
CA PHE A 20 -0.47 5.53 5.15
C PHE A 20 -0.11 6.94 4.70
N ARG A 21 1.18 7.29 4.75
CA ARG A 21 1.70 8.42 3.99
C ARG A 21 1.79 8.07 2.51
N VAL A 22 1.73 9.09 1.66
CA VAL A 22 2.05 8.93 0.23
C VAL A 22 3.51 8.48 0.10
N PRO A 23 3.81 7.41 -0.67
CA PRO A 23 5.18 7.02 -0.99
C PRO A 23 5.93 8.17 -1.69
N GLY A 24 7.11 8.51 -1.19
CA GLY A 24 8.00 9.46 -1.84
C GLY A 24 8.89 8.78 -2.88
N HIS A 25 9.69 9.60 -3.57
CA HIS A 25 10.59 9.12 -4.62
C HIS A 25 11.54 8.00 -4.15
N ALA A 26 12.07 8.09 -2.93
CA ALA A 26 12.98 7.08 -2.38
C ALA A 26 12.29 5.72 -2.19
N GLU A 27 11.07 5.71 -1.67
CA GLU A 27 10.30 4.47 -1.47
C GLU A 27 9.88 3.84 -2.80
N ILE A 28 9.47 4.67 -3.76
CA ILE A 28 9.10 4.23 -5.12
C ILE A 28 10.31 3.60 -5.81
N LYS A 29 11.48 4.26 -5.77
CA LYS A 29 12.71 3.73 -6.34
C LYS A 29 13.08 2.38 -5.71
N PHE A 30 13.08 2.31 -4.37
CA PHE A 30 13.38 1.08 -3.66
C PHE A 30 12.41 -0.06 -4.02
N TYR A 31 11.11 0.24 -4.14
CA TYR A 31 10.11 -0.75 -4.54
C TYR A 31 10.41 -1.36 -5.91
N TYR A 32 10.82 -0.56 -6.90
CA TYR A 32 11.17 -1.07 -8.22
C TYR A 32 12.53 -1.79 -8.24
N ASP A 33 13.53 -1.29 -7.51
CA ASP A 33 14.84 -1.94 -7.42
C ASP A 33 14.71 -3.34 -6.80
N THR A 34 14.05 -3.45 -5.63
CA THR A 34 13.86 -4.73 -4.91
C THR A 34 12.79 -5.61 -5.56
N GLY A 35 11.81 -5.02 -6.24
CA GLY A 35 10.74 -5.76 -6.91
C GLY A 35 11.24 -6.67 -8.04
N SER A 36 12.42 -6.37 -8.60
CA SER A 36 13.10 -7.22 -9.58
C SER A 36 13.56 -8.57 -9.00
N GLU A 37 13.79 -8.64 -7.69
CA GLU A 37 14.21 -9.85 -6.98
C GLU A 37 13.05 -10.52 -6.24
N SER A 38 12.23 -9.73 -5.53
CA SER A 38 11.09 -10.22 -4.77
C SER A 38 10.01 -9.16 -4.63
N LEU A 39 8.91 -9.36 -5.35
CA LEU A 39 7.74 -8.50 -5.28
C LEU A 39 7.15 -8.43 -3.86
N TYR A 40 7.17 -9.55 -3.14
CA TYR A 40 6.63 -9.59 -1.78
C TYR A 40 7.46 -8.76 -0.81
N GLU A 41 8.79 -8.90 -0.82
CA GLU A 41 9.67 -8.12 0.08
C GLU A 41 9.63 -6.62 -0.25
N ALA A 42 9.63 -6.27 -1.54
CA ALA A 42 9.45 -4.89 -1.98
C ALA A 42 8.12 -4.31 -1.47
N SER A 43 7.03 -5.08 -1.62
CA SER A 43 5.69 -4.68 -1.16
C SER A 43 5.63 -4.54 0.35
N ARG A 44 6.18 -5.51 1.10
CA ARG A 44 6.22 -5.49 2.56
C ARG A 44 6.99 -4.28 3.07
N ASN A 45 8.15 -3.99 2.49
CA ASN A 45 8.96 -2.84 2.86
C ASN A 45 8.25 -1.52 2.57
N LEU A 46 7.61 -1.39 1.41
CA LEU A 46 6.82 -0.20 1.07
C LEU A 46 5.67 0.01 2.06
N VAL A 47 4.87 -1.03 2.30
CA VAL A 47 3.71 -1.00 3.22
C VAL A 47 4.15 -0.66 4.65
N MET A 48 5.19 -1.33 5.16
CA MET A 48 5.74 -1.06 6.49
C MET A 48 6.28 0.37 6.59
N THR A 49 6.96 0.87 5.56
CA THR A 49 7.60 2.19 5.55
C THR A 49 6.58 3.32 5.46
N CYS A 50 5.49 3.11 4.72
CA CYS A 50 4.45 4.11 4.52
C CYS A 50 3.35 4.08 5.60
N ALA A 51 3.19 2.99 6.35
CA ALA A 51 2.16 2.93 7.40
C ALA A 51 2.36 3.99 8.49
N LEU A 52 1.27 4.66 8.89
CA LEU A 52 1.29 5.58 10.03
C LEU A 52 1.37 4.81 11.36
N GLU A 53 0.71 3.65 11.45
CA GLU A 53 0.71 2.79 12.64
C GLU A 53 1.47 1.48 12.40
N LYS A 54 2.77 1.48 12.69
CA LYS A 54 3.68 0.34 12.41
C LYS A 54 3.24 -0.96 13.08
N GLN A 55 2.71 -0.91 14.30
CA GLN A 55 2.29 -2.11 15.02
C GLN A 55 1.02 -2.74 14.43
N ALA A 56 0.03 -1.92 14.06
CA ALA A 56 -1.20 -2.39 13.44
C ALA A 56 -0.91 -3.05 12.10
N ILE A 57 -0.07 -2.41 11.27
CA ILE A 57 0.27 -2.99 9.96
C ILE A 57 1.10 -4.27 10.08
N LYS A 58 1.98 -4.37 11.09
CA LYS A 58 2.74 -5.60 11.34
C LYS A 58 1.81 -6.77 11.66
N LYS A 59 0.82 -6.55 12.55
CA LYS A 59 -0.21 -7.56 12.86
C LYS A 59 -1.00 -7.96 11.61
N LEU A 60 -1.35 -7.00 10.75
CA LEU A 60 -2.02 -7.29 9.49
C LEU A 60 -1.15 -8.15 8.55
N ILE A 61 0.12 -7.81 8.39
CA ILE A 61 1.06 -8.56 7.53
C ILE A 61 1.21 -9.99 8.04
N ASP A 62 1.37 -10.16 9.36
CA ASP A 62 1.54 -11.47 9.97
C ASP A 62 0.25 -12.32 9.83
N ALA A 63 -0.93 -11.71 9.95
CA ALA A 63 -2.22 -12.41 9.84
C ALA A 63 -2.68 -12.65 8.38
N LYS A 64 -2.37 -11.72 7.47
CA LYS A 64 -2.88 -11.69 6.08
C LYS A 64 -1.77 -11.31 5.08
N PRO A 65 -0.68 -12.10 4.97
CA PRO A 65 0.46 -11.76 4.12
C PRO A 65 0.09 -11.62 2.63
N ALA A 66 -0.92 -12.36 2.16
CA ALA A 66 -1.40 -12.28 0.79
C ALA A 66 -1.95 -10.90 0.37
N LEU A 67 -2.34 -10.05 1.32
CA LEU A 67 -2.85 -8.70 1.03
C LEU A 67 -1.73 -7.68 0.78
N VAL A 68 -0.50 -8.00 1.19
CA VAL A 68 0.62 -7.05 1.19
C VAL A 68 0.94 -6.50 -0.21
N PRO A 69 1.05 -7.34 -1.27
CA PRO A 69 1.25 -6.82 -2.63
C PRO A 69 0.11 -5.91 -3.09
N GLN A 70 -1.13 -6.21 -2.72
CA GLN A 70 -2.28 -5.42 -3.12
C GLN A 70 -2.28 -4.04 -2.45
N ILE A 71 -1.95 -3.97 -1.16
CA ILE A 71 -1.79 -2.71 -0.43
C ILE A 71 -0.68 -1.88 -1.08
N ALA A 72 0.47 -2.48 -1.37
CA ALA A 72 1.59 -1.82 -2.03
C ALA A 72 1.21 -1.23 -3.40
N VAL A 73 0.51 -2.00 -4.25
CA VAL A 73 0.03 -1.51 -5.56
C VAL A 73 -0.90 -0.31 -5.41
N ASN A 74 -1.79 -0.31 -4.41
CA ASN A 74 -2.65 0.84 -4.18
C ASN A 74 -1.85 2.07 -3.73
N LEU A 75 -0.87 1.91 -2.84
CA LEU A 75 0.02 3.00 -2.43
C LEU A 75 0.75 3.60 -3.64
N MET A 76 1.28 2.75 -4.53
CA MET A 76 1.96 3.18 -5.75
C MET A 76 1.02 3.88 -6.73
N ARG A 77 -0.23 3.40 -6.86
CA ARG A 77 -1.25 4.06 -7.69
C ARG A 77 -1.55 5.47 -7.18
N VAL A 78 -1.72 5.64 -5.88
CA VAL A 78 -1.97 6.97 -5.30
C VAL A 78 -0.74 7.88 -5.46
N ALA A 79 0.47 7.37 -5.24
CA ALA A 79 1.68 8.15 -5.44
C ALA A 79 1.83 8.68 -6.89
N GLY A 80 1.34 7.92 -7.88
CA GLY A 80 1.33 8.34 -9.28
C GLY A 80 0.16 9.26 -9.68
N THR A 81 -0.86 9.43 -8.84
CA THR A 81 -2.13 10.12 -9.21
C THR A 81 -2.64 11.16 -8.21
N GLY A 82 -2.11 11.21 -6.98
CA GLY A 82 -2.57 12.10 -5.91
C GLY A 82 -3.99 11.82 -5.39
N LEU A 83 -4.59 10.66 -5.67
CA LEU A 83 -6.00 10.35 -5.39
C LEU A 83 -6.22 9.27 -4.32
N GLU A 84 -7.19 9.50 -3.42
CA GLU A 84 -7.63 8.58 -2.36
C GLU A 84 -8.34 7.34 -2.95
N VAL A 85 -7.89 6.11 -2.62
CA VAL A 85 -8.47 4.86 -3.14
C VAL A 85 -9.23 4.12 -2.02
N LYS A 86 -10.55 4.05 -2.14
CA LYS A 86 -11.39 3.15 -1.32
C LYS A 86 -11.36 1.75 -1.92
N LEU A 87 -10.90 0.77 -1.15
CA LEU A 87 -11.01 -0.66 -1.49
C LEU A 87 -12.40 -1.18 -1.14
N GLU A 88 -13.41 -0.70 -1.85
CA GLU A 88 -14.76 -1.25 -1.75
C GLU A 88 -15.07 -1.98 -3.07
N ASN A 89 -15.02 -3.32 -3.01
CA ASN A 89 -15.39 -4.28 -4.04
C ASN A 89 -14.59 -4.25 -5.35
N PHE A 90 -13.42 -4.88 -5.34
CA PHE A 90 -12.89 -5.42 -6.59
C PHE A 90 -13.79 -6.59 -7.06
N PRO A 91 -14.22 -6.61 -8.34
CA PRO A 91 -14.93 -7.76 -8.87
C PRO A 91 -14.01 -8.98 -8.74
N LYS A 92 -14.57 -10.10 -8.28
CA LYS A 92 -13.90 -11.41 -8.36
C LYS A 92 -13.39 -11.56 -9.80
N PRO A 93 -12.15 -12.05 -10.02
CA PRO A 93 -11.71 -12.35 -11.38
C PRO A 93 -12.79 -13.20 -12.02
N ALA A 94 -13.33 -12.73 -13.14
CA ALA A 94 -14.27 -13.52 -13.91
C ALA A 94 -13.58 -14.85 -14.17
N ALA A 95 -14.15 -15.93 -13.65
CA ALA A 95 -13.80 -17.27 -14.09
C ALA A 95 -14.13 -17.30 -15.59
N GLY A 96 -13.12 -17.04 -16.41
CA GLY A 96 -13.20 -17.18 -17.85
C GLY A 96 -13.21 -18.66 -18.17
N ASN A 97 -14.27 -19.09 -18.86
CA ASN A 97 -14.43 -20.39 -19.50
C ASN A 97 -13.22 -20.80 -20.34
#